data_AF-A0A0Q6D390-F1
#
_entry.id   AF-A0A0Q6D390-F1
#
_cell.length_a   1.000
_cell.length_b   1.000
_cell.length_c   1.000
_cell.angle_alpha   90.00
_cell.angle_beta   90.00
_cell.angle_gamma   90.00
#
_symmetry.space_group_name_H-M   'P 1'
#
loop_
_entity.id
_entity.type
_entity.pdbx_description
1 polymer ?
#
loop_
_entity_poly.entity_id
_entity_poly.type
_entity_poly.pdbx_seq_one_letter_code
_entity_poly.pdbx_strand_id
1 'polypeptide(L)'
;MSEDMNGDEVLFRQIHPEWVQDGLPTSQGFRPTPKDGGSLSVDRSTLCTAHDSYALHAEVKQLATAGTWGLSVEEFAEVLVECRPDPIEATLTEPANAAHAVADFTPLPANRWKPVSQKLKTVAARRGRQHP
;
A
#
# COMPACT_ATOMS: atom_id res chain seq x y z
N MET A 1 6.02 -11.14 -20.63
CA MET A 1 7.12 -10.86 -19.69
C MET A 1 6.49 -10.04 -18.60
N SER A 2 6.36 -10.55 -17.39
CA SER A 2 5.95 -9.73 -16.25
C SER A 2 6.97 -8.59 -16.14
N GLU A 3 6.50 -7.34 -16.15
CA GLU A 3 7.36 -6.22 -15.80
C GLU A 3 7.68 -6.36 -14.31
N ASP A 4 8.85 -6.94 -14.01
CA ASP A 4 9.33 -7.07 -12.65
C ASP A 4 9.49 -5.66 -12.05
N MET A 5 8.87 -5.44 -10.88
CA MET A 5 8.99 -4.17 -10.17
C MET A 5 10.42 -4.04 -9.62
N ASN A 6 11.03 -2.86 -9.74
CA ASN A 6 12.37 -2.62 -9.23
C ASN A 6 12.35 -2.65 -7.68
N GLY A 7 13.32 -3.31 -7.05
CA GLY A 7 13.45 -3.38 -5.58
C GLY A 7 13.46 -2.00 -4.90
N ASP A 8 14.08 -1.00 -5.54
CA ASP A 8 14.15 0.38 -5.02
C ASP A 8 12.84 1.17 -5.21
N GLU A 9 11.92 0.68 -6.05
CA GLU A 9 10.65 1.36 -6.32
C GLU A 9 9.82 1.48 -5.04
N VAL A 10 9.42 2.71 -4.70
CA VAL A 10 8.52 2.96 -3.58
C VAL A 10 7.07 2.68 -4.00
N LEU A 11 6.33 2.01 -3.14
CA LEU A 11 4.91 1.78 -3.25
C LEU A 11 4.18 2.58 -2.18
N PHE A 12 3.17 3.31 -2.60
CA PHE A 12 2.38 4.22 -1.80
C PHE A 12 1.15 3.51 -1.22
N ARG A 13 0.94 3.66 0.08
CA ARG A 13 -0.16 3.06 0.82
C ARG A 13 -0.97 4.12 1.55
N GLN A 14 -2.26 4.10 1.30
CA GLN A 14 -3.21 5.01 1.94
C GLN A 14 -3.65 4.40 3.27
N ILE A 15 -3.42 5.13 4.36
CA ILE A 15 -3.67 4.63 5.72
C ILE A 15 -4.92 5.27 6.27
N HIS A 16 -5.91 4.46 6.62
CA HIS A 16 -7.15 4.92 7.24
C HIS A 16 -6.87 5.70 8.56
N PRO A 17 -7.60 6.79 8.87
CA PRO A 17 -7.33 7.60 10.06
C PRO A 17 -7.35 6.84 11.39
N GLU A 18 -8.23 5.86 11.55
CA GLU A 18 -8.29 5.01 12.76
C GLU A 18 -7.03 4.17 12.97
N TRP A 19 -6.21 4.01 11.94
CA TRP A 19 -4.97 3.24 11.99
C TRP A 19 -3.75 4.12 12.16
N VAL A 20 -3.93 5.38 12.55
CA VAL A 20 -2.86 6.31 12.92
C VAL A 20 -2.96 6.63 14.42
N GLN A 21 -1.84 6.52 15.12
CA GLN A 21 -1.70 6.83 16.55
C GLN A 21 -0.47 7.69 16.74
N ASP A 22 -0.59 8.82 17.43
CA ASP A 22 0.48 9.80 17.65
C ASP A 22 1.17 10.24 16.34
N GLY A 23 0.38 10.40 15.27
CA GLY A 23 0.86 10.78 13.94
C GLY A 23 1.55 9.66 13.15
N LEU A 24 1.72 8.48 13.75
CA LEU A 24 2.37 7.32 13.13
C LEU A 24 1.36 6.25 12.73
N PRO A 25 1.57 5.56 11.59
CA PRO A 25 0.68 4.48 11.20
C PRO A 25 0.87 3.29 12.17
N THR A 26 -0.19 2.55 12.40
CA THR A 26 -0.20 1.28 13.14
C THR A 26 0.00 0.12 12.17
N SER A 27 0.28 -1.08 12.69
CA SER A 27 0.44 -2.27 11.83
C SER A 27 -0.85 -2.64 11.09
N GLN A 28 -2.01 -2.15 11.53
CA GLN A 28 -3.27 -2.41 10.85
C GLN A 28 -3.30 -1.75 9.46
N GLY A 29 -2.62 -0.62 9.25
CA GLY A 29 -2.56 0.04 7.95
C GLY A 29 -1.75 -0.69 6.88
N PHE A 30 -0.91 -1.65 7.31
CA PHE A 30 -0.05 -2.47 6.45
C PHE A 30 -0.48 -3.94 6.44
N ARG A 31 -1.72 -4.23 6.88
CA ARG A 31 -2.26 -5.58 6.94
C ARG A 31 -3.54 -5.68 6.10
N PRO A 32 -3.66 -6.66 5.19
CA PRO A 32 -4.92 -6.93 4.53
C PRO A 32 -6.05 -7.19 5.53
N THR A 33 -7.24 -6.67 5.24
CA THR A 33 -8.48 -7.02 5.92
C THR A 33 -9.05 -8.32 5.32
N PRO A 34 -10.02 -8.99 5.97
CA PRO A 34 -10.65 -10.17 5.40
C PRO A 34 -11.29 -9.94 4.03
N LYS A 35 -11.76 -8.72 3.75
CA LYS A 35 -12.37 -8.36 2.45
C LYS A 35 -11.35 -8.25 1.32
N ASP A 36 -10.08 -8.03 1.67
CA ASP A 36 -9.00 -7.82 0.71
C ASP A 36 -8.42 -9.15 0.19
N GLY A 37 -8.88 -10.30 0.70
CA GLY A 37 -8.44 -11.62 0.24
C GLY A 37 -6.93 -11.87 0.38
N GLY A 38 -6.24 -11.12 1.24
CA GLY A 38 -4.79 -11.18 1.40
C GLY A 38 -3.99 -10.25 0.47
N SER A 39 -4.65 -9.45 -0.37
CA SER A 39 -3.99 -8.49 -1.27
C SER A 39 -4.06 -7.07 -0.70
N LEU A 40 -2.91 -6.48 -0.36
CA LEU A 40 -2.86 -5.11 0.14
C LEU A 40 -2.65 -4.13 -1.03
N SER A 41 -3.63 -3.27 -1.31
CA SER A 41 -3.53 -2.25 -2.36
C SER A 41 -2.47 -1.20 -2.07
N VAL A 42 -1.65 -0.91 -3.07
CA VAL A 42 -0.60 0.12 -3.08
C VAL A 42 -0.51 0.76 -4.47
N ASP A 43 0.10 1.94 -4.58
CA ASP A 43 0.34 2.62 -5.85
C ASP A 43 1.83 2.76 -6.16
N ARG A 44 2.20 2.60 -7.43
CA ARG A 44 3.57 2.63 -7.94
C ARG A 44 4.13 4.06 -8.04
N SER A 45 5.22 4.34 -7.33
CA SER A 45 5.90 5.65 -7.41
C SER A 45 6.52 5.96 -8.77
N THR A 46 6.72 4.94 -9.62
CA THR A 46 7.16 5.16 -11.01
C THR A 46 6.07 5.71 -11.92
N LEU A 47 4.79 5.60 -11.51
CA LEU A 47 3.62 5.95 -12.32
C LEU A 47 2.78 7.09 -11.73
N CYS A 48 2.90 7.36 -10.42
CA CYS A 48 2.22 8.47 -9.77
C CYS A 48 3.07 9.06 -8.63
N THR A 49 2.72 10.24 -8.15
CA THR A 49 3.30 10.80 -6.93
C THR A 49 2.49 10.39 -5.69
N ALA A 50 3.07 10.58 -4.49
CA ALA A 50 2.35 10.36 -3.24
C ALA A 50 1.12 11.27 -3.09
N HIS A 51 1.16 12.46 -3.69
CA HIS A 51 0.03 13.39 -3.77
C HIS A 51 -1.04 12.87 -4.72
N ASP A 52 -0.68 12.37 -5.90
CA ASP A 52 -1.66 11.83 -6.87
C ASP A 52 -2.39 10.61 -6.29
N SER A 53 -1.65 9.70 -5.64
CA SER A 53 -2.23 8.55 -4.92
C SER A 53 -3.19 9.00 -3.80
N TYR A 54 -2.85 10.10 -3.10
CA TYR A 54 -3.74 10.71 -2.11
C TYR A 54 -4.98 11.30 -2.72
N ALA A 55 -4.85 12.17 -3.72
CA ALA A 55 -5.96 12.83 -4.38
C ALA A 55 -6.92 11.81 -5.01
N LEU A 56 -6.39 10.77 -5.66
CA LEU A 56 -7.22 9.68 -6.19
C LEU A 56 -8.03 8.99 -5.09
N HIS A 57 -7.42 8.65 -3.95
CA HIS A 57 -8.12 7.96 -2.87
C HIS A 57 -9.08 8.86 -2.09
N ALA A 58 -8.64 10.05 -1.69
CA ALA A 58 -9.37 10.95 -0.82
C ALA A 58 -10.40 11.80 -1.57
N GLU A 59 -10.05 12.30 -2.76
CA GLU A 59 -10.84 13.31 -3.47
C GLU A 59 -11.63 12.70 -4.63
N VAL A 60 -11.08 11.72 -5.35
CA VAL A 60 -11.81 11.08 -6.45
C VAL A 60 -12.69 9.95 -5.93
N LYS A 61 -12.12 9.01 -5.17
CA LYS A 61 -12.85 7.88 -4.59
C LYS A 61 -13.64 8.26 -3.33
N GLN A 62 -13.41 9.45 -2.76
CA GLN A 62 -14.09 9.93 -1.55
C GLN A 62 -13.92 8.97 -0.35
N LEU A 63 -12.76 8.31 -0.25
CA LEU A 63 -12.44 7.38 0.84
C LEU A 63 -11.60 8.04 1.91
N ALA A 64 -11.85 7.69 3.17
CA ALA A 64 -11.10 8.22 4.30
C ALA A 64 -9.63 7.75 4.26
N THR A 65 -8.71 8.69 4.44
CA THR A 65 -7.27 8.45 4.60
C THR A 65 -6.66 9.56 5.46
N ALA A 66 -5.71 9.20 6.32
CA ALA A 66 -4.88 10.15 7.06
C ALA A 66 -3.61 10.53 6.30
N GLY A 67 -3.33 9.87 5.18
CA GLY A 67 -2.18 10.14 4.34
C GLY A 67 -1.64 8.91 3.61
N THR A 68 -0.61 9.17 2.84
CA THR A 68 0.22 8.26 2.04
C THR A 68 1.51 7.94 2.79
N TRP A 69 1.78 6.66 2.99
CA TRP A 69 3.08 6.16 3.43
C TRP A 69 3.75 5.36 2.33
N GLY A 70 5.07 5.28 2.34
CA GLY A 70 5.85 4.58 1.33
C GLY A 70 6.63 3.42 1.92
N LEU A 71 6.70 2.32 1.17
CA LEU A 71 7.59 1.17 1.39
C LEU A 71 8.20 0.78 0.04
N SER A 72 9.46 0.37 -0.03
CA SER A 72 10.01 -0.14 -1.29
C SER A 72 9.58 -1.58 -1.57
N VAL A 73 9.64 -1.99 -2.83
CA VAL A 73 9.41 -3.39 -3.23
C VAL A 73 10.35 -4.34 -2.48
N GLU A 74 11.60 -3.96 -2.27
CA GLU A 74 12.56 -4.74 -1.49
C GLU A 74 12.15 -4.90 -0.02
N GLU A 75 11.62 -3.84 0.63
CA GLU A 75 11.14 -3.91 2.02
C GLU A 75 9.94 -4.86 2.19
N PHE A 76 9.10 -5.02 1.15
CA PHE A 76 8.08 -6.08 1.10
C PHE A 76 8.70 -7.47 0.89
N ALA A 77 9.68 -7.58 0.00
CA ALA A 77 10.37 -8.84 -0.29
C ALA A 77 11.12 -9.39 0.94
N GLU A 78 11.75 -8.55 1.75
CA GLU A 78 12.41 -8.92 3.02
C GLU A 78 11.48 -9.63 4.01
N VAL A 79 10.18 -9.37 3.91
CA VAL A 79 9.15 -10.00 4.74
C VAL A 79 8.33 -11.06 4.00
N LEU A 80 8.84 -11.50 2.85
CA LEU A 80 8.25 -12.54 1.99
C LEU A 80 6.86 -12.16 1.45
N VAL A 81 6.66 -10.87 1.19
CA VAL A 81 5.47 -10.34 0.52
C VAL A 81 5.87 -9.89 -0.88
N GLU A 82 5.27 -10.49 -1.89
CA GLU A 82 5.54 -10.14 -3.29
C GLU A 82 4.66 -8.97 -3.72
N CYS A 83 5.21 -8.05 -4.49
CA CYS A 83 4.46 -6.95 -5.09
C CYS A 83 4.33 -7.19 -6.60
N ARG A 84 3.13 -6.95 -7.14
CA ARG A 84 2.88 -7.05 -8.58
C ARG A 84 2.01 -5.88 -9.08
N PRO A 85 2.22 -5.42 -10.32
CA PRO A 85 1.29 -4.50 -10.98
C PRO A 85 -0.12 -5.13 -11.05
N ASP A 86 -1.12 -4.31 -10.80
CA ASP A 86 -2.54 -4.70 -10.89
C ASP A 86 -3.36 -3.47 -11.33
N PRO A 87 -3.06 -2.88 -12.51
CA PRO A 87 -3.68 -1.62 -12.92
C PRO A 87 -5.20 -1.75 -12.96
N ILE A 88 -5.90 -0.75 -12.43
CA ILE A 88 -7.36 -0.71 -12.40
C ILE A 88 -7.84 0.12 -13.57
N GLU A 89 -8.63 -0.49 -14.46
CA GLU A 89 -9.34 0.22 -15.51
C GLU A 89 -10.56 0.96 -14.96
N ALA A 90 -10.94 2.07 -15.59
CA ALA A 90 -12.15 2.78 -15.20
C ALA A 90 -13.40 1.91 -15.40
N THR A 91 -14.30 1.94 -14.41
CA THR A 91 -15.63 1.35 -14.49
C THR A 91 -16.69 2.42 -14.22
N LEU A 92 -17.97 2.04 -14.24
CA LEU A 92 -19.07 2.96 -13.90
C LEU A 92 -18.98 3.48 -12.45
N THR A 93 -18.29 2.77 -11.56
CA THR A 93 -18.26 3.06 -10.12
C THR A 93 -16.85 3.22 -9.55
N GLU A 94 -15.81 3.01 -10.36
CA GLU A 94 -14.41 3.05 -9.94
C GLU A 94 -13.58 3.83 -10.96
N PRO A 95 -12.82 4.87 -10.55
CA PRO A 95 -11.93 5.58 -11.46
C PRO A 95 -10.75 4.69 -11.88
N ALA A 96 -10.15 4.98 -13.03
CA ALA A 96 -8.91 4.32 -13.43
C ALA A 96 -7.79 4.61 -12.42
N ASN A 97 -6.94 3.60 -12.17
CA ASN A 97 -5.71 3.71 -11.43
C ASN A 97 -4.61 2.88 -12.11
N ALA A 98 -3.91 3.48 -13.07
CA ALA A 98 -2.80 2.83 -13.76
C ALA A 98 -1.61 2.53 -12.84
N ALA A 99 -1.49 3.26 -11.72
CA ALA A 99 -0.43 3.05 -10.75
C ALA A 99 -0.74 1.91 -9.76
N HIS A 100 -1.96 1.35 -9.76
CA HIS A 100 -2.34 0.32 -8.80
C HIS A 100 -1.46 -0.93 -8.91
N ALA A 101 -1.08 -1.42 -7.75
CA ALA A 101 -0.37 -2.66 -7.52
C ALA A 101 -0.89 -3.30 -6.23
N VAL A 102 -0.53 -4.57 -6.04
CA VAL A 102 -0.89 -5.32 -4.83
C VAL A 102 0.34 -5.92 -4.19
N ALA A 103 0.42 -5.82 -2.86
CA ALA A 103 1.35 -6.57 -2.04
C ALA A 103 0.63 -7.82 -1.51
N ASP A 104 1.11 -9.00 -1.87
CA ASP A 104 0.41 -10.28 -1.72
C ASP A 104 0.85 -11.05 -0.48
N PHE A 105 -0.07 -11.18 0.47
CA PHE A 105 0.13 -11.93 1.70
C PHE A 105 -0.38 -13.38 1.60
N THR A 106 -1.02 -13.77 0.51
CA THR A 106 -1.60 -15.11 0.35
C THR A 106 -0.59 -16.26 0.39
N PRO A 107 0.69 -16.09 0.00
CA PRO A 107 1.71 -17.13 0.20
C PRO A 107 2.05 -17.36 1.68
N LEU A 108 1.73 -16.39 2.56
CA LEU A 108 2.01 -16.46 3.98
C LEU A 108 0.81 -17.04 4.75
N PRO A 109 1.03 -17.90 5.76
CA PRO A 109 -0.05 -18.33 6.63
C PRO A 109 -0.60 -17.13 7.42
N ALA A 110 -1.92 -17.10 7.65
CA ALA A 110 -2.61 -15.94 8.24
C ALA A 110 -2.04 -15.47 9.59
N ASN A 111 -1.48 -16.38 10.38
CA ASN A 111 -0.82 -16.06 11.65
C ASN A 111 0.47 -15.23 11.47
N ARG A 112 1.05 -15.17 10.27
CA ARG A 112 2.24 -14.36 9.93
C ARG A 112 1.90 -12.95 9.46
N TRP A 113 0.64 -12.66 9.11
CA TRP A 113 0.28 -11.35 8.59
C TRP A 113 0.52 -10.23 9.62
N LYS A 114 0.16 -10.46 10.89
CA LYS A 114 0.40 -9.49 11.97
C LYS A 114 1.90 -9.18 12.18
N PRO A 115 2.80 -10.16 12.41
CA PRO A 115 4.22 -9.86 12.60
C PRO A 115 4.89 -9.26 11.35
N VAL A 116 4.47 -9.65 10.14
CA VAL A 116 4.95 -9.01 8.90
C VAL A 116 4.53 -7.54 8.84
N SER A 117 3.26 -7.26 9.11
CA SER A 117 2.74 -5.87 9.09
C SER A 117 3.38 -4.98 10.17
N GLN A 118 3.85 -5.55 11.29
CA GLN A 118 4.61 -4.82 12.30
C GLN A 118 6.00 -4.39 11.81
N LYS A 119 6.66 -5.23 11.02
CA LYS A 119 7.94 -4.87 10.38
C LYS A 119 7.73 -3.75 9.36
N LEU A 120 6.77 -3.92 8.46
CA LEU A 120 6.42 -2.92 7.45
C LEU A 120 6.05 -1.57 8.09
N LYS A 121 5.24 -1.58 9.17
CA LYS A 121 4.93 -0.38 9.96
C LYS A 121 6.20 0.34 10.42
N THR A 122 7.15 -0.39 11.00
CA THR A 122 8.37 0.20 11.56
C THR A 122 9.18 0.91 10.47
N VAL A 123 9.29 0.29 9.31
CA VAL A 123 10.01 0.84 8.16
C VAL A 123 9.30 2.08 7.60
N ALA A 124 7.99 2.00 7.37
CA ALA A 124 7.19 3.12 6.89
C ALA A 124 7.20 4.31 7.88
N ALA A 125 7.14 4.04 9.18
CA ALA A 125 7.23 5.06 10.22
C ALA A 125 8.59 5.77 10.22
N ARG A 126 9.69 5.04 10.02
CA ARG A 126 11.04 5.62 9.90
C ARG A 126 11.20 6.47 8.63
N ARG A 127 10.59 6.05 7.52
CA ARG A 127 10.57 6.82 6.27
C ARG A 127 9.73 8.11 6.40
N GLY A 128 8.71 8.07 7.24
CA GLY A 128 7.78 9.17 7.45
C GLY A 128 6.66 9.18 6.42
N ARG A 129 5.65 10.00 6.71
CA ARG A 129 4.53 10.22 5.79
C ARG A 129 5.03 10.93 4.53
N GLN A 130 4.54 10.49 3.38
CA GLN A 130 4.90 11.04 2.07
C GLN A 130 3.94 12.12 1.60
N HIS A 131 2.67 12.05 2.04
CA HIS A 131 1.65 13.07 1.79
C HIS A 131 0.40 12.88 2.69
N PRO A 132 -0.40 13.91 3.01
CA PRO A 132 0.09 15.26 3.28
C PRO A 132 1.03 15.24 4.48
#